data_AF-A0AAD4E5P1-F1
#
_entry.id   AF-A0AAD4E5P1-F1
#
_cell.length_a   1.000
_cell.length_b   1.000
_cell.length_c   1.000
_cell.angle_alpha   90.00
_cell.angle_beta   90.00
_cell.angle_gamma   90.00
#
_symmetry.space_group_name_H-M   'P 1'
#
loop_
_entity.id
_entity.type
_entity.pdbx_description
1 polymer ?
#
loop_
_entity_poly.entity_id
_entity_poly.type
_entity_poly.pdbx_seq_one_letter_code
_entity_poly.pdbx_strand_id
1 'polypeptide(L)'
;DKCFENQTLHNCDELLYIDLCQAMNTGDIGHVEASFLPWIHMFKATGKHKYASQMLRFLMNLQLNYPVALSNIVWMNLLYNPTGKPFAFCAVDWVVEHNNLYTKVSERNGQCQETKSND
;
A
#
# COMPACT_ATOMS: atom_id res chain seq x y z
N ASP A 1 -35.30 -0.61 6.79
CA ASP A 1 -34.79 0.45 7.67
C ASP A 1 -33.44 0.90 7.12
N LYS A 2 -33.28 2.17 6.77
CA LYS A 2 -32.05 2.70 6.15
C LYS A 2 -30.84 2.62 7.09
N CYS A 3 -31.07 2.71 8.40
CA CYS A 3 -30.01 2.61 9.40
C CYS A 3 -29.38 1.20 9.37
N PHE A 4 -30.23 0.17 9.34
CA PHE A 4 -29.79 -1.22 9.27
C PHE A 4 -29.04 -1.54 7.97
N GLU A 5 -29.52 -1.03 6.83
CA GLU A 5 -28.87 -1.21 5.52
C GLU A 5 -27.47 -0.58 5.50
N ASN A 6 -27.35 0.67 5.95
CA ASN A 6 -26.07 1.37 6.02
C ASN A 6 -25.09 0.68 6.97
N GLN A 7 -25.56 0.21 8.14
CA GLN A 7 -24.72 -0.54 9.08
C GLN A 7 -24.22 -1.86 8.48
N THR A 8 -25.07 -2.55 7.72
CA THR A 8 -24.69 -3.81 7.07
C THR A 8 -23.58 -3.58 6.05
N LEU A 9 -23.72 -2.56 5.20
CA LEU A 9 -22.68 -2.20 4.22
C LEU A 9 -21.37 -1.80 4.91
N HIS A 10 -21.45 -1.01 5.98
CA HIS A 10 -20.28 -0.62 6.75
C HIS A 10 -19.53 -1.84 7.32
N ASN A 11 -20.25 -2.77 7.94
CA ASN A 11 -19.65 -4.00 8.47
C ASN A 11 -19.00 -4.84 7.36
N CYS A 12 -19.59 -4.88 6.16
CA CYS A 12 -18.97 -5.56 5.01
C CYS A 12 -17.65 -4.90 4.60
N ASP A 13 -17.60 -3.58 4.52
CA ASP A 13 -16.38 -2.83 4.18
C ASP A 13 -15.30 -3.00 5.27
N GLU A 14 -15.69 -3.01 6.55
CA GLU A 14 -14.79 -3.29 7.67
C GLU A 14 -14.19 -4.69 7.61
N LEU A 15 -14.98 -5.71 7.22
CA LEU A 15 -14.47 -7.07 7.05
C LEU A 15 -13.42 -7.14 5.94
N LEU A 16 -13.63 -6.44 4.82
CA LEU A 16 -12.61 -6.34 3.74
C LEU A 16 -11.31 -5.71 4.23
N TYR A 17 -11.39 -4.74 5.14
CA TYR A 17 -10.23 -4.12 5.76
C TYR A 17 -9.49 -5.07 6.70
N ILE A 18 -10.20 -5.75 7.60
CA ILE A 18 -9.61 -6.71 8.54
C ILE A 18 -8.91 -7.84 7.76
N ASP A 19 -9.57 -8.38 6.75
CA ASP A 19 -9.06 -9.43 5.88
C ASP A 19 -7.76 -9.01 5.16
N LEU A 20 -7.75 -7.80 4.57
CA LEU A 20 -6.54 -7.23 3.98
C LEU A 20 -5.42 -7.07 5.03
N CYS A 21 -5.72 -6.56 6.22
CA CYS A 21 -4.71 -6.42 7.29
C CYS A 21 -4.12 -7.78 7.70
N GLN A 22 -4.95 -8.82 7.80
CA GLN A 22 -4.48 -10.17 8.12
C GLN A 22 -3.58 -10.72 7.01
N ALA A 23 -3.97 -10.57 5.75
CA ALA A 23 -3.16 -10.96 4.59
C ALA A 23 -1.82 -10.22 4.54
N MET A 24 -1.83 -8.90 4.76
CA MET A 24 -0.62 -8.09 4.81
C MET A 24 0.31 -8.51 5.94
N ASN A 25 -0.20 -8.72 7.15
CA ASN A 25 0.60 -9.10 8.31
C ASN A 25 1.21 -10.49 8.13
N THR A 26 0.44 -11.45 7.60
CA THR A 26 0.90 -12.82 7.32
C THR A 26 1.90 -12.89 6.17
N GLY A 27 1.90 -11.91 5.27
CA GLY A 27 2.71 -11.92 4.05
C GLY A 27 2.06 -12.70 2.90
N ASP A 28 0.75 -12.98 2.96
CA ASP A 28 0.03 -13.66 1.88
C ASP A 28 -0.24 -12.69 0.72
N ILE A 29 0.70 -12.66 -0.22
CA ILE A 29 0.63 -11.73 -1.35
C ILE A 29 -0.52 -12.03 -2.31
N GLY A 30 -0.88 -13.30 -2.48
CA GLY A 30 -1.98 -13.69 -3.36
C GLY A 30 -3.31 -13.19 -2.82
N HIS A 31 -3.50 -13.28 -1.51
CA HIS A 31 -4.67 -12.75 -0.83
C HIS A 31 -4.71 -11.22 -0.87
N VAL A 32 -3.57 -10.54 -0.65
CA VAL A 32 -3.47 -9.08 -0.80
C VAL A 32 -3.85 -8.62 -2.21
N GLU A 33 -3.38 -9.30 -3.26
CA GLU A 33 -3.75 -9.00 -4.64
C GLU A 33 -5.25 -9.21 -4.89
N ALA A 34 -5.83 -10.30 -4.38
CA ALA A 34 -7.25 -10.57 -4.49
C ALA A 34 -8.10 -9.46 -3.87
N SER A 35 -7.64 -8.83 -2.79
CA SER A 35 -8.29 -7.67 -2.19
C SER A 35 -8.26 -6.42 -3.10
N PHE A 36 -7.32 -6.28 -4.05
CA PHE A 36 -7.21 -5.05 -4.85
C PHE A 36 -8.47 -4.76 -5.68
N LEU A 37 -9.15 -5.78 -6.21
CA LEU A 37 -10.34 -5.59 -7.02
C LEU A 37 -11.49 -4.90 -6.25
N PRO A 38 -11.94 -5.41 -5.09
CA PRO A 38 -12.96 -4.70 -4.30
C PRO A 38 -12.49 -3.31 -3.86
N TRP A 39 -11.22 -3.13 -3.49
CA TRP A 39 -10.66 -1.82 -3.15
C TRP A 39 -10.68 -0.82 -4.31
N ILE A 40 -10.39 -1.25 -5.54
CA ILE A 40 -10.50 -0.41 -6.75
C ILE A 40 -11.93 0.09 -6.92
N HIS A 41 -12.93 -0.79 -6.75
CA HIS A 41 -14.34 -0.42 -6.85
C HIS A 41 -14.74 0.59 -5.77
N MET A 42 -14.35 0.36 -4.51
CA MET A 42 -14.60 1.30 -3.41
C MET A 42 -13.95 2.67 -3.66
N PHE A 43 -12.69 2.72 -4.11
CA PHE A 43 -12.04 3.98 -4.43
C PHE A 43 -12.68 4.70 -5.61
N LYS A 44 -13.17 3.95 -6.61
CA LYS A 44 -13.88 4.54 -7.74
C LYS A 44 -15.20 5.16 -7.28
N ALA A 45 -15.96 4.46 -6.44
CA ALA A 45 -17.26 4.91 -5.92
C ALA A 45 -17.15 6.12 -4.98
N THR A 46 -16.09 6.19 -4.17
CA THR A 46 -15.86 7.27 -3.19
C THR A 46 -15.16 8.51 -3.77
N GLY A 47 -14.98 8.58 -5.10
CA GLY A 47 -14.33 9.72 -5.77
C GLY A 47 -12.79 9.74 -5.70
N LYS A 48 -12.19 8.68 -5.17
CA LYS A 48 -10.73 8.50 -5.05
C LYS A 48 -10.12 7.95 -6.34
N HIS A 49 -10.42 8.62 -7.46
CA HIS A 49 -10.13 8.13 -8.81
C HIS A 49 -8.65 7.93 -9.13
N LYS A 50 -7.74 8.70 -8.53
CA LYS A 50 -6.29 8.54 -8.72
C LYS A 50 -5.82 7.18 -8.21
N TYR A 51 -6.23 6.81 -6.99
CA TYR A 51 -5.90 5.54 -6.37
C TYR A 51 -6.49 4.36 -7.15
N ALA A 52 -7.78 4.44 -7.49
CA ALA A 52 -8.43 3.42 -8.30
C ALA A 52 -7.73 3.20 -9.66
N SER A 53 -7.36 4.29 -10.34
CA SER A 53 -6.69 4.21 -11.64
C SER A 53 -5.27 3.66 -11.54
N GLN A 54 -4.55 3.97 -10.46
CA GLN A 54 -3.20 3.48 -10.22
C GLN A 54 -3.22 1.99 -9.90
N MET A 55 -4.10 1.57 -8.98
CA MET A 55 -4.25 0.17 -8.60
C MET A 55 -4.72 -0.69 -9.78
N LEU A 56 -5.66 -0.21 -10.59
CA LEU A 56 -6.10 -0.92 -11.79
C LEU A 56 -4.97 -1.10 -12.80
N ARG A 57 -4.19 -0.03 -13.07
CA ARG A 57 -3.03 -0.12 -13.96
C ARG A 57 -1.97 -1.08 -13.43
N PHE A 58 -1.74 -1.05 -12.12
CA PHE A 58 -0.80 -1.97 -11.46
C PHE A 58 -1.22 -3.42 -11.65
N LEU A 59 -2.49 -3.74 -11.38
CA LEU A 59 -3.03 -5.09 -11.54
C LEU A 59 -2.98 -5.55 -13.01
N MET A 60 -3.41 -4.69 -13.96
CA MET A 60 -3.32 -4.99 -15.39
C MET A 60 -1.88 -5.24 -15.85
N ASN A 61 -0.92 -4.48 -15.34
CA ASN A 61 0.47 -4.68 -15.69
C ASN A 61 1.00 -6.03 -15.19
N LEU A 62 0.72 -6.37 -13.94
CA LEU A 62 1.17 -7.64 -13.35
C LEU A 62 0.54 -8.86 -14.01
N GLN A 63 -0.76 -8.78 -14.33
CA GLN A 63 -1.51 -9.94 -14.83
C GLN A 63 -1.43 -10.11 -16.35
N LEU A 64 -1.32 -9.02 -17.11
CA LEU A 64 -1.48 -9.05 -18.57
C LEU A 64 -0.25 -8.58 -19.34
N ASN A 65 0.50 -7.58 -18.83
CA ASN A 65 1.52 -6.92 -19.63
C ASN A 65 2.95 -7.40 -19.32
N TYR A 66 3.23 -7.76 -18.07
CA TYR A 66 4.56 -8.17 -17.66
C TYR A 66 4.81 -9.65 -17.92
N PRO A 67 6.04 -10.03 -18.30
CA PRO A 67 6.45 -11.43 -18.29
C PRO A 67 6.28 -12.01 -16.88
N VAL A 68 5.85 -13.27 -16.77
CA VAL A 68 5.58 -13.95 -15.49
C VAL A 68 6.75 -13.83 -14.50
N ALA A 69 7.98 -13.94 -14.99
CA ALA A 69 9.18 -13.79 -14.15
C ALA A 69 9.28 -12.39 -13.51
N LEU A 70 8.91 -11.34 -14.24
CA LEU A 70 8.90 -9.97 -13.72
C LEU A 70 7.77 -9.77 -12.71
N SER A 71 6.56 -10.27 -13.00
CA SER A 71 5.43 -10.20 -12.06
C SER A 71 5.76 -10.90 -10.75
N ASN A 72 6.40 -12.08 -10.81
CA ASN A 72 6.89 -12.79 -9.64
C ASN A 72 7.85 -11.95 -8.81
N ILE A 73 8.82 -11.30 -9.45
CA ILE A 73 9.76 -10.42 -8.72
C ILE A 73 9.00 -9.29 -8.04
N VAL A 74 8.04 -8.64 -8.72
CA VAL A 74 7.25 -7.56 -8.12
C VAL A 74 6.44 -8.06 -6.93
N TRP A 75 5.75 -9.21 -7.05
CA TRP A 75 4.99 -9.81 -5.94
C TRP A 75 5.88 -10.11 -4.74
N MET A 76 7.07 -10.68 -4.95
CA MET A 76 8.00 -11.01 -3.87
C MET A 76 8.57 -9.77 -3.16
N ASN A 77 8.48 -8.59 -3.79
CA ASN A 77 9.01 -7.34 -3.24
C ASN A 77 7.92 -6.36 -2.77
N LEU A 78 6.64 -6.73 -2.86
CA LEU A 78 5.53 -5.88 -2.40
C LEU A 78 5.45 -5.76 -0.87
N LEU A 79 5.76 -6.87 -0.18
CA LEU A 79 5.80 -6.94 1.28
C LEU A 79 7.20 -7.29 1.75
N TYR A 80 7.57 -6.76 2.91
CA TYR A 80 8.86 -6.96 3.55
C TYR A 80 8.67 -7.23 5.04
N ASN A 81 9.45 -8.14 5.61
CA ASN A 81 9.44 -8.43 7.03
C ASN A 81 10.78 -8.03 7.67
N PRO A 82 10.89 -6.82 8.24
CA PRO A 82 12.14 -6.33 8.84
C PRO A 82 12.56 -7.13 10.07
N THR A 83 11.61 -7.79 10.76
CA THR A 83 11.85 -8.42 12.07
C THR A 83 12.08 -9.92 11.95
N GLY A 84 11.70 -10.54 10.82
CA GLY A 84 11.69 -11.99 10.63
C GLY A 84 10.67 -12.75 11.49
N LYS A 85 9.79 -12.04 12.22
CA LYS A 85 8.77 -12.65 13.09
C LYS A 85 7.51 -12.98 12.30
N PRO A 86 6.76 -14.03 12.68
CA PRO A 86 5.44 -14.28 12.12
C PRO A 86 4.54 -13.05 12.29
N PHE A 87 3.65 -12.81 11.32
CA PHE A 87 2.68 -11.70 11.34
C PHE A 87 3.29 -10.29 11.38
N ALA A 88 4.56 -10.13 11.01
CA ALA A 88 5.29 -8.85 11.07
C ALA A 88 5.70 -8.31 9.70
N PHE A 89 5.00 -8.73 8.63
CA PHE A 89 5.19 -8.16 7.31
C PHE A 89 4.59 -6.74 7.22
N CYS A 90 5.22 -5.88 6.45
CA CYS A 90 4.76 -4.54 6.13
C CYS A 90 4.90 -4.26 4.62
N ALA A 91 4.15 -3.28 4.12
CA ALA A 91 4.30 -2.83 2.74
C ALA A 91 5.70 -2.22 2.53
N VAL A 92 6.35 -2.55 1.41
CA VAL A 92 7.68 -2.00 1.09
C VAL A 92 7.66 -0.47 0.97
N ASP A 93 6.50 0.10 0.61
CA ASP A 93 6.28 1.55 0.53
C ASP A 93 6.60 2.26 1.85
N TRP A 94 6.36 1.63 3.00
CA TRP A 94 6.74 2.18 4.31
C TRP A 94 8.25 2.37 4.45
N VAL A 95 9.05 1.44 3.90
CA VAL A 95 10.50 1.54 3.91
C VAL A 95 10.95 2.68 2.99
N VAL A 96 10.30 2.82 1.83
CA VAL A 96 10.56 3.92 0.89
C VAL A 96 10.21 5.27 1.52
N GLU A 97 9.09 5.37 2.22
CA GLU A 97 8.68 6.58 2.94
C GLU A 97 9.67 6.94 4.05
N HIS A 98 10.13 5.94 4.82
CA HIS A 98 11.14 6.13 5.85
C HIS A 98 12.46 6.66 5.28
N ASN A 99 12.91 6.13 4.15
CA ASN A 99 14.09 6.63 3.44
C ASN A 99 13.89 8.07 2.95
N ASN A 100 12.72 8.37 2.36
CA ASN A 100 12.37 9.72 1.92
C ASN A 100 12.36 10.72 3.08
N LEU A 101 11.92 10.30 4.27
CA LEU A 101 11.94 11.12 5.47
C LEU A 101 13.37 11.50 5.87
N TYR A 102 14.30 10.53 5.88
CA TYR A 102 15.71 10.79 6.21
C TYR A 102 16.39 11.73 5.22
N THR A 103 16.18 11.54 3.91
CA THR A 103 16.74 12.44 2.89
C THR A 103 16.30 13.89 3.12
N LYS A 104 14.99 14.11 3.36
CA LYS A 104 14.45 15.45 3.66
C LYS A 104 14.96 16.06 4.96
N VAL A 105 15.35 15.24 5.94
CA VAL A 105 15.93 15.72 7.20
C VAL A 105 17.39 16.15 6.98
N SER A 106 18.17 15.35 6.25
CA SER A 106 19.56 15.69 5.90
C SER A 106 19.65 16.96 5.06
N GLU A 107 18.77 17.14 4.06
CA GLU A 107 18.70 18.35 3.25
C GLU A 107 18.40 19.60 4.09
N ARG A 108 17.44 19.52 5.01
CA ARG A 108 17.13 20.63 5.93
C ARG A 108 18.28 20.95 6.87
N ASN A 109 18.99 19.94 7.35
CA ASN A 109 20.14 20.13 8.23
C ASN A 109 21.34 20.74 7.48
N GLY A 110 21.55 20.40 6.21
CA GLY A 110 22.56 21.02 5.35
C GLY A 110 22.26 22.50 5.06
N GLN A 111 21.01 22.83 4.75
CA GLN A 111 20.57 24.23 4.54
C GLN A 111 20.75 25.10 5.80
N CYS A 112 20.47 24.56 6.99
CA CYS A 112 20.71 25.25 8.26
C CYS A 112 22.19 25.45 8.61
N GLN A 113 23.10 24.67 8.02
CA GLN A 113 24.55 24.86 8.18
C GLN A 113 25.08 25.91 7.20
N GLU A 114 24.59 25.93 5.96
CA GLU A 114 24.93 26.97 4.98
C GLU A 114 24.43 28.35 5.39
N THR A 115 23.26 28.47 6.00
CA THR A 115 22.76 29.77 6.50
C THR A 115 23.52 30.29 7.72
N LYS A 116 24.13 29.42 8.53
CA LYS A 116 24.95 29.82 9.68
C LYS A 116 26.42 30.09 9.34
N SER A 117 26.88 29.69 8.16
CA SER A 117 28.26 29.90 7.71
C SER A 117 28.41 31.13 6.81
N ASN A 118 27.30 31.81 6.48
CA ASN A 118 27.26 33.04 5.69
C ASN A 118 26.92 34.30 6.52
N ASP A 119 26.88 34.18 7.84
CA ASP A 119 26.88 35.27 8.83
C ASP A 119 28.24 35.32 9.55
#